data_AF-A0A7G7LFP0-F1
#
_entry.id   AF-A0A7G7LFP0-F1
#
_cell.length_a   1.000
_cell.length_b   1.000
_cell.length_c   1.000
_cell.angle_alpha   90.00
_cell.angle_beta   90.00
_cell.angle_gamma   90.00
#
_symmetry.space_group_name_H-M   'P 1'
#
loop_
_entity.id
_entity.type
_entity.pdbx_description
1 polymer ?
#
loop_
_entity_poly.entity_id
_entity_poly.type
_entity_poly.pdbx_seq_one_letter_code
_entity_poly.pdbx_strand_id
1 'polypeptide(L)'
;MPGADQRRHGRGHRPAAGAHRAGPGGPRRPRPQLGLGPLPPAARARADRRRPGPAWSHPLRRAAGRRRRGRQRCRPHRHRPGALHVGLHRAAQGGAAAARPRRGARRAGRRADGRHRGRPGAGAGAAVLELRRRQRPRRLPHHRATAVLQETFDAGRALTAVHEERCTAVYTLPNITQALLEHPDFSPDRVATLRRGMTIGPVRDVRAAAEDLGVTDVVNAYGSTEVYGGAAVTPYDWPLERRLASQGLPLPGMTVTVRDPATGDLLPVGEIGELTVAGHVTTGYLGQPEATAAAFADDGAFRTGDLGFLDEDGELHFVGRASDMIRIGGINVSPLEVEEFLGLHEDVAEVLVVGTEDPGRGQVAIAFVAAVGTPDDAARRGLEEELLTRCRDRLAGYKVPARIVVGTDELPRTPTGKLTRSPLADAAARAWAAGGAA
;
A
#
# COMPACT_ATOMS: atom_id res chain seq x y z
N MET A 1 74.54 -18.01 17.68
CA MET A 1 74.88 -19.24 16.94
C MET A 1 73.73 -20.22 17.12
N PRO A 2 73.23 -20.87 16.06
CA PRO A 2 73.19 -20.51 14.62
C PRO A 2 71.72 -20.26 14.17
N GLY A 3 71.36 -19.94 12.92
CA GLY A 3 72.06 -19.61 11.67
C GLY A 3 71.05 -18.91 10.74
N ALA A 4 71.45 -17.94 9.90
CA ALA A 4 71.71 -18.13 8.45
C ALA A 4 70.54 -18.79 7.68
N ASP A 5 70.02 -18.22 6.60
CA ASP A 5 70.79 -17.68 5.47
C ASP A 5 70.15 -16.45 4.77
N GLN A 6 71.00 -15.61 4.17
CA GLN A 6 70.60 -14.56 3.21
C GLN A 6 71.24 -14.89 1.86
N ARG A 7 70.51 -14.90 0.74
CA ARG A 7 71.05 -14.38 -0.54
C ARG A 7 70.02 -13.59 -1.34
N ARG A 8 70.49 -12.42 -1.82
CA ARG A 8 69.83 -11.53 -2.77
C ARG A 8 70.04 -12.08 -4.19
N HIS A 9 69.09 -11.81 -5.09
CA HIS A 9 69.43 -11.27 -6.41
C HIS A 9 68.28 -10.38 -6.91
N GLY A 10 68.60 -9.12 -7.21
CA GLY A 10 67.65 -8.20 -7.85
C GLY A 10 67.94 -8.09 -9.35
N ARG A 11 66.88 -7.91 -10.14
CA ARG A 11 66.91 -7.19 -11.41
C ARG A 11 65.66 -6.33 -11.46
N GLY A 12 65.84 -5.02 -11.67
CA GLY A 12 64.71 -4.11 -11.83
C GLY A 12 64.27 -4.02 -13.29
N HIS A 13 63.02 -3.62 -13.51
CA HIS A 13 62.64 -2.86 -14.70
C HIS A 13 61.63 -1.78 -14.29
N ARG A 14 61.77 -0.60 -14.89
CA ARG A 14 60.90 0.57 -14.72
C ARG A 14 59.59 0.40 -15.53
N PRO A 15 58.54 1.20 -15.23
CA PRO A 15 57.18 0.92 -15.68
C PRO A 15 56.94 1.23 -17.16
N ALA A 16 55.99 0.50 -17.77
CA ALA A 16 55.41 0.85 -19.05
C ALA A 16 54.17 1.73 -18.85
N ALA A 17 54.08 2.81 -19.63
CA ALA A 17 52.95 3.73 -19.65
C ALA A 17 52.06 3.48 -20.90
N GLY A 18 50.79 3.89 -20.80
CA GLY A 18 49.84 3.88 -21.92
C GLY A 18 48.94 2.64 -21.96
N ALA A 19 47.64 2.74 -22.27
CA ALA A 19 46.88 3.95 -22.63
C ALA A 19 45.40 3.82 -22.26
N HIS A 20 44.82 4.90 -21.73
CA HIS A 20 43.38 5.09 -21.74
C HIS A 20 42.89 5.17 -23.20
N ARG A 21 41.82 4.45 -23.53
CA ARG A 21 40.95 4.79 -24.65
C ARG A 21 39.58 5.19 -24.11
N ALA A 22 39.33 6.49 -24.07
CA ALA A 22 37.99 7.02 -23.92
C ALA A 22 37.17 6.69 -25.17
N GLY A 23 35.96 6.15 -24.99
CA GLY A 23 34.96 6.07 -26.06
C GLY A 23 34.29 7.45 -26.25
N PRO A 24 33.96 7.85 -27.49
CA PRO A 24 33.38 9.17 -27.73
C PRO A 24 31.93 9.24 -27.24
N GLY A 25 31.64 10.25 -26.42
CA GLY A 25 30.27 10.57 -26.02
C GLY A 25 29.46 11.11 -27.21
N GLY A 26 28.40 10.38 -27.59
CA GLY A 26 27.36 10.93 -28.45
C GLY A 26 26.38 11.79 -27.64
N PRO A 27 25.86 12.90 -28.18
CA PRO A 27 24.94 13.77 -27.43
C PRO A 27 23.62 13.04 -27.15
N ARG A 28 23.31 12.83 -25.86
CA ARG A 28 21.97 12.38 -25.44
C ARG A 28 20.96 13.46 -25.84
N ARG A 29 19.98 13.10 -26.67
CA ARG A 29 18.87 14.02 -27.02
C ARG A 29 18.06 14.32 -25.75
N PRO A 30 17.68 15.58 -25.48
CA PRO A 30 16.78 15.88 -24.37
C PRO A 30 15.42 15.21 -24.61
N ARG A 31 14.90 14.53 -23.59
CA ARG A 31 13.48 14.13 -23.57
C ARG A 31 12.63 15.41 -23.43
N PRO A 32 11.45 15.50 -24.08
CA PRO A 32 10.62 16.69 -23.98
C PRO A 32 10.08 16.84 -22.56
N GLN A 33 10.44 17.93 -21.89
CA GLN A 33 9.80 18.35 -20.65
C GLN A 33 8.35 18.77 -20.97
N LEU A 34 7.40 17.87 -20.73
CA LEU A 34 5.98 18.24 -20.67
C LEU A 34 5.73 18.87 -19.30
N GLY A 35 5.69 20.20 -19.28
CA GLY A 35 5.45 20.96 -18.06
C GLY A 35 4.09 20.63 -17.44
N LEU A 36 4.12 19.99 -16.26
CA LEU A 36 2.95 19.91 -15.39
C LEU A 36 2.57 21.33 -14.94
N GLY A 37 1.53 21.87 -15.57
CA GLY A 37 0.94 23.16 -15.23
C GLY A 37 0.45 23.22 -13.77
N PRO A 38 0.12 24.43 -13.27
CA PRO A 38 -0.29 24.61 -11.89
C PRO A 38 -1.57 23.83 -11.57
N LEU A 39 -1.62 23.25 -10.37
CA LEU A 39 -2.84 22.67 -9.80
C LEU A 39 -3.97 23.72 -9.81
N PRO A 40 -5.21 23.35 -10.18
CA PRO A 40 -6.31 24.31 -10.23
C PRO A 40 -6.66 24.81 -8.82
N PRO A 41 -6.96 26.11 -8.64
CA PRO A 41 -7.42 26.63 -7.36
C PRO A 41 -8.81 26.08 -7.01
N ALA A 42 -9.09 25.93 -5.72
CA ALA A 42 -10.33 25.36 -5.19
C ALA A 42 -11.59 26.00 -5.82
N ALA A 43 -12.34 25.19 -6.58
CA ALA A 43 -13.51 25.66 -7.31
C ALA A 43 -14.70 25.88 -6.37
N ARG A 44 -15.01 27.14 -6.04
CA ARG A 44 -16.30 27.51 -5.44
C ARG A 44 -17.41 27.33 -6.48
N ALA A 45 -17.98 26.14 -6.56
CA ALA A 45 -19.11 25.84 -7.43
C ALA A 45 -20.37 26.61 -6.98
N ARG A 46 -20.80 27.58 -7.79
CA ARG A 46 -22.14 28.16 -7.69
C ARG A 46 -23.15 27.13 -8.19
N ALA A 47 -24.19 26.88 -7.42
CA ALA A 47 -25.29 26.02 -7.85
C ALA A 47 -26.05 26.66 -9.03
N ASP A 48 -26.19 25.92 -10.13
CA ASP A 48 -27.21 26.21 -11.13
C ASP A 48 -27.92 24.92 -11.58
N ARG A 49 -29.23 25.01 -11.78
CA ARG A 49 -30.13 23.86 -11.97
C ARG A 49 -30.53 23.74 -13.45
N ARG A 50 -30.32 22.58 -14.11
CA ARG A 50 -31.23 22.07 -15.18
C ARG A 50 -30.99 20.62 -15.64
N ARG A 51 -31.98 19.78 -15.31
CA ARG A 51 -32.62 18.66 -16.08
C ARG A 51 -31.79 17.51 -16.71
N PRO A 52 -32.25 16.24 -16.59
CA PRO A 52 -31.56 15.05 -17.12
C PRO A 52 -32.16 14.46 -18.42
N GLY A 53 -31.37 13.63 -19.11
CA GLY A 53 -31.83 12.59 -20.05
C GLY A 53 -30.77 12.17 -21.08
N PRO A 54 -30.92 11.04 -21.80
CA PRO A 54 -31.64 9.81 -21.46
C PRO A 54 -30.72 8.56 -21.48
N ALA A 55 -31.24 7.43 -20.97
CA ALA A 55 -30.49 6.17 -20.87
C ALA A 55 -30.33 5.43 -22.23
N TRP A 56 -29.16 4.81 -22.44
CA TRP A 56 -28.89 3.95 -23.60
C TRP A 56 -29.15 2.47 -23.30
N SER A 57 -29.86 1.79 -24.19
CA SER A 57 -30.22 0.37 -24.09
C SER A 57 -29.60 -0.44 -25.24
N HIS A 58 -28.90 -1.53 -24.91
CA HIS A 58 -28.29 -2.42 -25.90
C HIS A 58 -29.31 -3.43 -26.48
N PRO A 59 -29.37 -3.62 -27.81
CA PRO A 59 -30.18 -4.67 -28.41
C PRO A 59 -29.43 -6.01 -28.49
N LEU A 60 -30.03 -7.06 -27.93
CA LEU A 60 -29.59 -8.45 -28.10
C LEU A 60 -29.85 -8.93 -29.53
N ARG A 61 -28.80 -9.19 -30.33
CA ARG A 61 -28.93 -9.97 -31.57
C ARG A 61 -28.70 -11.46 -31.31
N ARG A 62 -29.74 -12.27 -31.55
CA ARG A 62 -29.60 -13.71 -31.74
C ARG A 62 -28.98 -13.97 -33.12
N ALA A 63 -28.05 -14.91 -33.19
CA ALA A 63 -27.61 -15.52 -34.45
C ALA A 63 -27.71 -17.05 -34.35
N ALA A 64 -28.27 -17.69 -35.38
CA ALA A 64 -28.47 -19.13 -35.41
C ALA A 64 -27.17 -19.90 -35.69
N GLY A 65 -27.09 -21.15 -35.21
CA GLY A 65 -25.85 -21.92 -35.26
C GLY A 65 -25.56 -22.61 -36.59
N ARG A 66 -24.32 -23.09 -36.73
CA ARG A 66 -23.97 -24.20 -37.63
C ARG A 66 -23.08 -25.19 -36.87
N ARG A 67 -23.57 -26.42 -36.71
CA ARG A 67 -22.77 -27.54 -36.19
C ARG A 67 -21.79 -28.00 -37.28
N ARG A 68 -20.50 -28.10 -36.99
CA ARG A 68 -19.59 -29.01 -37.70
C ARG A 68 -19.06 -30.04 -36.70
N ARG A 69 -19.16 -31.32 -37.08
CA ARG A 69 -18.65 -32.46 -36.29
C ARG A 69 -17.18 -32.66 -36.63
N GLY A 70 -16.30 -32.66 -35.63
CA GLY A 70 -14.94 -33.20 -35.71
C GLY A 70 -14.75 -34.23 -34.59
N ARG A 71 -14.47 -35.49 -34.95
CA ARG A 71 -14.13 -36.57 -34.01
C ARG A 71 -12.68 -36.97 -34.21
N GLN A 72 -11.87 -36.91 -33.15
CA GLN A 72 -10.68 -37.75 -32.90
C GLN A 72 -10.29 -37.53 -31.43
N ARG A 73 -10.67 -38.45 -30.52
CA ARG A 73 -9.89 -39.60 -30.03
C ARG A 73 -8.66 -39.20 -29.20
N CYS A 74 -8.87 -38.94 -27.91
CA CYS A 74 -7.79 -38.96 -26.91
C CYS A 74 -7.41 -40.41 -26.54
N ARG A 75 -6.11 -40.71 -26.48
CA ARG A 75 -5.58 -41.92 -25.83
C ARG A 75 -5.23 -41.59 -24.36
N PRO A 76 -5.44 -42.50 -23.40
CA PRO A 76 -4.99 -42.30 -22.03
C PRO A 76 -3.54 -42.76 -21.85
N HIS A 77 -2.63 -41.87 -21.45
CA HIS A 77 -1.37 -42.29 -20.84
C HIS A 77 -1.57 -42.48 -19.33
N ARG A 78 -1.21 -43.66 -18.83
CA ARG A 78 -1.06 -43.93 -17.39
C ARG A 78 0.36 -43.54 -16.98
N HIS A 79 0.55 -42.84 -15.87
CA HIS A 79 1.62 -43.16 -14.91
C HIS A 79 1.27 -42.65 -13.49
N ARG A 80 1.89 -43.29 -12.51
CA ARG A 80 1.52 -43.42 -11.08
C ARG A 80 1.40 -42.10 -10.29
N PRO A 81 0.50 -42.02 -9.28
CA PRO A 81 0.64 -41.08 -8.17
C PRO A 81 1.65 -41.60 -7.13
N GLY A 82 2.56 -40.75 -6.66
CA GLY A 82 3.29 -40.96 -5.42
C GLY A 82 2.40 -40.57 -4.23
N ALA A 83 2.31 -41.43 -3.22
CA ALA A 83 1.46 -41.19 -2.06
C ALA A 83 2.23 -40.45 -0.94
N LEU A 84 1.62 -39.39 -0.41
CA LEU A 84 1.94 -38.84 0.90
C LEU A 84 0.63 -38.74 1.68
N HIS A 85 0.40 -39.72 2.57
CA HIS A 85 -0.73 -39.72 3.50
C HIS A 85 -0.33 -39.00 4.77
N VAL A 86 -1.07 -37.94 5.13
CA VAL A 86 -1.12 -37.41 6.50
C VAL A 86 -2.46 -37.82 7.08
N GLY A 87 -2.43 -38.82 7.97
CA GLY A 87 -3.63 -39.36 8.62
C GLY A 87 -3.98 -38.59 9.88
N LEU A 88 -5.17 -37.98 9.91
CA LEU A 88 -5.76 -37.45 11.14
C LEU A 88 -6.40 -38.60 11.94
N HIS A 89 -5.70 -39.10 12.95
CA HIS A 89 -6.25 -40.07 13.89
C HIS A 89 -7.31 -39.42 14.78
N ARG A 90 -8.53 -39.95 14.72
CA ARG A 90 -9.66 -39.57 15.58
C ARG A 90 -9.76 -40.59 16.71
N ALA A 91 -9.27 -40.24 17.89
CA ALA A 91 -9.41 -41.09 19.10
C ALA A 91 -10.70 -40.74 19.84
N ALA A 92 -11.48 -41.75 20.23
CA ALA A 92 -12.67 -41.58 21.06
C ALA A 92 -12.97 -42.81 21.93
N GLN A 93 -13.42 -42.53 23.16
CA GLN A 93 -14.18 -43.37 24.10
C GLN A 93 -13.44 -44.27 25.13
N GLY A 94 -14.01 -44.26 26.35
CA GLY A 94 -13.75 -45.17 27.48
C GLY A 94 -13.08 -44.49 28.70
N GLY A 95 -13.65 -44.39 29.91
CA GLY A 95 -15.03 -44.63 30.37
C GLY A 95 -15.13 -45.15 31.83
N ALA A 96 -15.77 -44.40 32.75
CA ALA A 96 -16.31 -44.81 34.07
C ALA A 96 -17.06 -43.61 34.70
N ALA A 97 -18.37 -43.68 35.01
CA ALA A 97 -18.97 -44.08 36.30
C ALA A 97 -18.49 -43.21 37.49
N ALA A 98 -19.33 -42.53 38.29
CA ALA A 98 -20.80 -42.45 38.39
C ALA A 98 -21.22 -40.99 38.78
N ALA A 99 -22.42 -40.59 39.26
CA ALA A 99 -23.63 -41.27 39.74
C ALA A 99 -24.91 -40.38 39.59
N ARG A 100 -25.86 -40.46 40.54
CA ARG A 100 -27.13 -39.70 40.72
C ARG A 100 -27.47 -39.73 42.24
N PRO A 101 -28.31 -38.84 42.85
CA PRO A 101 -29.69 -38.62 42.41
C PRO A 101 -30.44 -37.28 42.71
N ARG A 102 -31.45 -37.01 41.86
CA ARG A 102 -32.82 -36.49 42.10
C ARG A 102 -33.18 -35.64 43.35
N ARG A 103 -33.83 -34.49 43.09
CA ARG A 103 -35.16 -33.95 43.56
C ARG A 103 -35.13 -32.42 43.37
N GLY A 104 -36.20 -31.64 43.17
CA GLY A 104 -37.63 -31.85 42.84
C GLY A 104 -38.20 -30.45 42.46
N ALA A 105 -38.93 -30.29 41.36
CA ALA A 105 -40.40 -30.35 41.28
C ALA A 105 -41.17 -29.05 41.65
N ARG A 106 -41.87 -28.48 40.64
CA ARG A 106 -43.14 -27.69 40.73
C ARG A 106 -43.01 -26.23 41.27
N ARG A 107 -43.89 -25.26 40.93
CA ARG A 107 -45.14 -25.24 40.12
C ARG A 107 -45.53 -23.79 39.74
N ALA A 108 -46.23 -23.64 38.60
CA ALA A 108 -47.32 -22.65 38.29
C ALA A 108 -47.06 -21.13 38.48
N GLY A 109 -47.77 -20.21 37.80
CA GLY A 109 -48.82 -20.38 36.78
C GLY A 109 -49.09 -19.07 36.00
N ARG A 110 -49.54 -19.21 34.75
CA ARG A 110 -50.85 -18.75 34.22
C ARG A 110 -51.14 -17.23 34.15
N ARG A 111 -51.26 -16.77 32.88
CA ARG A 111 -52.38 -16.00 32.25
C ARG A 111 -52.65 -14.56 32.79
N ALA A 112 -53.24 -13.63 32.03
CA ALA A 112 -54.06 -13.75 30.81
C ALA A 112 -53.94 -12.54 29.83
N ASP A 113 -54.81 -12.56 28.82
CA ASP A 113 -54.99 -11.68 27.66
C ASP A 113 -55.09 -10.15 27.88
N GLY A 114 -54.86 -9.40 26.79
CA GLY A 114 -55.25 -7.99 26.67
C GLY A 114 -54.91 -7.38 25.30
N ARG A 115 -55.88 -7.24 24.39
CA ARG A 115 -55.69 -6.54 23.10
C ARG A 115 -55.85 -5.02 23.29
N HIS A 116 -55.01 -4.21 22.66
CA HIS A 116 -55.49 -2.94 22.08
C HIS A 116 -54.66 -2.48 20.87
N ARG A 117 -55.34 -1.86 19.89
CA ARG A 117 -54.74 -1.21 18.72
C ARG A 117 -54.51 0.28 19.03
N GLY A 118 -53.38 0.83 18.57
CA GLY A 118 -53.11 2.27 18.51
C GLY A 118 -51.84 2.54 17.70
N ARG A 119 -51.95 3.33 16.61
CA ARG A 119 -50.81 3.78 15.79
C ARG A 119 -50.17 5.03 16.41
N PRO A 120 -48.84 5.19 16.39
CA PRO A 120 -48.20 6.51 16.36
C PRO A 120 -47.90 6.96 14.92
N GLY A 121 -47.56 8.25 14.77
CA GLY A 121 -47.45 8.96 13.49
C GLY A 121 -46.24 8.62 12.62
N ALA A 122 -46.21 9.20 11.42
CA ALA A 122 -45.19 8.99 10.40
C ALA A 122 -44.35 10.25 10.15
N GLY A 123 -43.11 10.06 9.67
CA GLY A 123 -42.17 11.11 9.24
C GLY A 123 -40.99 11.29 10.21
N ALA A 124 -39.73 11.36 9.79
CA ALA A 124 -39.17 11.40 8.43
C ALA A 124 -38.39 10.12 8.09
N GLY A 125 -38.42 9.69 6.82
CA GLY A 125 -37.80 8.42 6.39
C GLY A 125 -36.40 8.59 5.81
N ALA A 126 -35.43 7.86 6.36
CA ALA A 126 -34.19 7.53 5.66
C ALA A 126 -34.49 6.48 4.57
N ALA A 127 -34.13 6.78 3.31
CA ALA A 127 -34.40 5.90 2.18
C ALA A 127 -33.35 4.78 2.06
N VAL A 128 -33.54 3.68 2.79
CA VAL A 128 -32.71 2.48 2.63
C VAL A 128 -33.13 1.72 1.37
N LEU A 129 -32.31 1.80 0.31
CA LEU A 129 -32.57 1.14 -0.97
C LEU A 129 -32.18 -0.35 -0.94
N GLU A 130 -32.99 -1.19 -0.30
CA GLU A 130 -32.70 -2.62 -0.13
C GLU A 130 -32.90 -3.42 -1.45
N LEU A 131 -31.85 -3.50 -2.26
CA LEU A 131 -31.84 -4.12 -3.59
C LEU A 131 -31.83 -5.67 -3.54
N ARG A 132 -32.94 -6.28 -3.09
CA ARG A 132 -33.10 -7.75 -3.01
C ARG A 132 -33.16 -8.45 -4.38
N ARG A 133 -32.01 -8.64 -5.03
CA ARG A 133 -31.90 -9.56 -6.18
C ARG A 133 -32.00 -11.01 -5.71
N ARG A 134 -33.12 -11.68 -6.02
CA ARG A 134 -33.24 -13.16 -6.00
C ARG A 134 -32.27 -13.77 -7.02
N GLN A 135 -31.02 -14.00 -6.64
CA GLN A 135 -30.09 -14.79 -7.45
C GLN A 135 -30.46 -16.27 -7.31
N ARG A 136 -30.95 -16.88 -8.41
CA ARG A 136 -30.86 -18.35 -8.55
C ARG A 136 -29.37 -18.72 -8.55
N PRO A 137 -28.95 -19.84 -7.93
CA PRO A 137 -27.55 -20.24 -7.91
C PRO A 137 -27.08 -20.57 -9.33
N ARG A 138 -26.48 -19.58 -9.99
CA ARG A 138 -25.59 -19.84 -11.13
C ARG A 138 -24.42 -20.65 -10.58
N ARG A 139 -24.11 -21.78 -11.22
CA ARG A 139 -22.88 -22.53 -10.91
C ARG A 139 -21.72 -21.56 -11.00
N LEU A 140 -21.04 -21.32 -9.88
CA LEU A 140 -19.84 -20.49 -9.85
C LEU A 140 -18.85 -21.11 -10.86
N PRO A 141 -18.29 -20.32 -11.81
CA PRO A 141 -17.18 -20.81 -12.60
C PRO A 141 -16.05 -21.16 -11.63
N HIS A 142 -15.50 -22.37 -11.74
CA HIS A 142 -14.35 -22.77 -10.92
C HIS A 142 -13.13 -21.96 -11.35
N HIS A 143 -12.94 -20.81 -10.73
CA HIS A 143 -11.69 -20.06 -10.80
C HIS A 143 -10.59 -20.93 -10.20
N ARG A 144 -9.76 -21.52 -11.06
CA ARG A 144 -8.55 -22.23 -10.65
C ARG A 144 -7.41 -21.23 -10.67
N ALA A 145 -6.68 -21.14 -9.57
CA ALA A 145 -5.42 -20.44 -9.45
C ALA A 145 -4.38 -21.44 -8.97
N THR A 146 -3.15 -21.29 -9.45
CA THR A 146 -1.97 -21.97 -8.91
C THR A 146 -1.18 -20.92 -8.15
N ALA A 147 -0.85 -21.18 -6.90
CA ALA A 147 0.09 -20.35 -6.14
C ALA A 147 1.50 -20.86 -6.40
N VAL A 148 2.37 -19.99 -6.91
CA VAL A 148 3.81 -20.24 -7.02
C VAL A 148 4.45 -19.50 -5.85
N LEU A 149 5.06 -20.25 -4.94
CA LEU A 149 5.53 -19.74 -3.64
C LEU A 149 7.03 -19.91 -3.51
N GLN A 150 7.65 -19.02 -2.74
CA GLN A 150 9.02 -19.14 -2.25
C GLN A 150 8.99 -19.15 -0.73
N GLU A 151 9.84 -19.96 -0.10
CA GLU A 151 10.00 -20.00 1.36
C GLU A 151 10.68 -18.73 1.90
N THR A 152 11.62 -18.19 1.10
CA THR A 152 12.30 -16.92 1.32
C THR A 152 12.39 -16.21 -0.02
N PHE A 153 12.16 -14.90 -0.04
CA PHE A 153 12.23 -14.11 -1.27
C PHE A 153 13.66 -14.07 -1.84
N ASP A 154 13.78 -14.41 -3.12
CA ASP A 154 14.98 -14.24 -3.93
C ASP A 154 14.56 -13.75 -5.32
N ALA A 155 15.10 -12.61 -5.76
CA ALA A 155 14.67 -11.92 -6.96
C ALA A 155 14.95 -12.73 -8.25
N GLY A 156 16.12 -13.36 -8.36
CA GLY A 156 16.50 -14.18 -9.51
C GLY A 156 15.64 -15.44 -9.65
N ARG A 157 15.35 -16.11 -8.53
CA ARG A 157 14.39 -17.22 -8.45
C ARG A 157 12.96 -16.75 -8.72
N ALA A 158 12.60 -15.53 -8.35
CA ALA A 158 11.26 -14.98 -8.57
C ALA A 158 11.04 -14.68 -10.07
N LEU A 159 12.00 -14.03 -10.73
CA LEU A 159 11.98 -13.82 -12.18
C LEU A 159 11.95 -15.13 -12.96
N THR A 160 12.74 -16.13 -12.52
CA THR A 160 12.72 -17.48 -13.10
C THR A 160 11.35 -18.14 -12.94
N ALA A 161 10.78 -18.15 -11.72
CA ALA A 161 9.47 -18.72 -11.47
C ALA A 161 8.34 -18.00 -12.24
N VAL A 162 8.36 -16.67 -12.33
CA VAL A 162 7.40 -15.89 -13.12
C VAL A 162 7.44 -16.29 -14.60
N HIS A 163 8.64 -16.46 -15.16
CA HIS A 163 8.82 -16.82 -16.56
C HIS A 163 8.43 -18.29 -16.85
N GLU A 164 8.95 -19.24 -16.07
CA GLU A 164 8.77 -20.69 -16.30
C GLU A 164 7.34 -21.15 -16.01
N GLU A 165 6.76 -20.75 -14.87
CA GLU A 165 5.37 -21.07 -14.50
C GLU A 165 4.35 -20.13 -15.18
N ARG A 166 4.83 -19.13 -15.94
CA ARG A 166 4.02 -18.15 -16.68
C ARG A 166 3.02 -17.43 -15.77
N CYS A 167 3.50 -16.95 -14.63
CA CYS A 167 2.69 -16.30 -13.61
C CYS A 167 1.89 -15.14 -14.21
N THR A 168 0.58 -15.09 -13.94
CA THR A 168 -0.30 -14.02 -14.47
C THR A 168 -0.77 -13.01 -13.43
N ALA A 169 -0.31 -13.17 -12.19
CA ALA A 169 -0.47 -12.18 -11.16
C ALA A 169 0.70 -12.20 -10.17
N VAL A 170 1.00 -11.06 -9.57
CA VAL A 170 2.02 -10.91 -8.52
C VAL A 170 1.45 -10.15 -7.32
N TYR A 171 1.73 -10.63 -6.11
CA TYR A 171 1.61 -9.82 -4.90
C TYR A 171 3.00 -9.21 -4.69
N THR A 172 3.13 -7.90 -4.86
CA THR A 172 4.43 -7.21 -4.75
C THR A 172 4.31 -6.07 -3.77
N LEU A 173 5.34 -5.87 -2.96
CA LEU A 173 5.51 -4.68 -2.13
C LEU A 173 6.61 -3.81 -2.76
N PRO A 174 6.75 -2.53 -2.39
CA PRO A 174 7.75 -1.63 -2.99
C PRO A 174 9.17 -2.24 -3.05
N ASN A 175 9.63 -2.85 -1.96
CA ASN A 175 10.93 -3.51 -1.87
C ASN A 175 11.06 -4.75 -2.79
N ILE A 176 9.98 -5.52 -2.99
CA ILE A 176 9.97 -6.66 -3.92
C ILE A 176 10.02 -6.15 -5.35
N THR A 177 9.28 -5.09 -5.67
CA THR A 177 9.29 -4.45 -7.00
C THR A 177 10.68 -3.95 -7.34
N GLN A 178 11.33 -3.19 -6.46
CA GLN A 178 12.69 -2.68 -6.71
C GLN A 178 13.71 -3.82 -6.84
N ALA A 179 13.73 -4.79 -5.92
CA ALA A 179 14.64 -5.93 -6.00
C ALA A 179 14.46 -6.79 -7.28
N LEU A 180 13.24 -6.83 -7.86
CA LEU A 180 13.00 -7.47 -9.15
C LEU A 180 13.53 -6.64 -10.34
N LEU A 181 13.43 -5.31 -10.28
CA LEU A 181 13.87 -4.38 -11.33
C LEU A 181 15.41 -4.25 -11.38
N GLU A 182 16.05 -4.24 -10.21
CA GLU A 182 17.50 -4.09 -10.04
C GLU A 182 18.29 -5.38 -10.32
N HIS A 183 17.62 -6.54 -10.36
CA HIS A 183 18.27 -7.83 -10.56
C HIS A 183 18.87 -7.95 -11.98
N PRO A 184 20.13 -8.42 -12.15
CA PRO A 184 20.78 -8.49 -13.46
C PRO A 184 20.02 -9.31 -14.53
N ASP A 185 19.29 -10.34 -14.11
CA ASP A 185 18.45 -11.16 -15.00
C ASP A 185 17.05 -10.56 -15.25
N PHE A 186 16.78 -9.31 -14.89
CA PHE A 186 15.52 -8.64 -15.20
C PHE A 186 15.42 -8.34 -16.69
N SER A 187 14.28 -8.69 -17.28
CA SER A 187 13.87 -8.13 -18.57
C SER A 187 12.35 -8.16 -18.71
N PRO A 188 11.75 -7.25 -19.52
CA PRO A 188 10.32 -7.26 -19.81
C PRO A 188 9.81 -8.62 -20.30
N ASP A 189 10.60 -9.35 -21.11
CA ASP A 189 10.23 -10.67 -21.63
C ASP A 189 10.08 -11.74 -20.54
N ARG A 190 10.82 -11.62 -19.42
CA ARG A 190 10.68 -12.56 -18.29
C ARG A 190 9.40 -12.33 -17.50
N VAL A 191 8.94 -11.08 -17.43
CA VAL A 191 7.72 -10.68 -16.69
C VAL A 191 6.48 -10.52 -17.58
N ALA A 192 6.59 -10.63 -18.90
CA ALA A 192 5.53 -10.38 -19.90
C ALA A 192 4.23 -11.21 -19.77
N THR A 193 4.16 -12.17 -18.85
CA THR A 193 2.91 -12.89 -18.53
C THR A 193 2.15 -12.31 -17.34
N LEU A 194 2.82 -11.50 -16.51
CA LEU A 194 2.17 -10.69 -15.48
C LEU A 194 1.22 -9.69 -16.13
N ARG A 195 0.12 -9.43 -15.43
CA ARG A 195 -0.92 -8.49 -15.87
C ARG A 195 -1.60 -7.85 -14.67
N ARG A 196 -2.02 -8.67 -13.70
CA ARG A 196 -2.63 -8.21 -12.45
C ARG A 196 -1.62 -8.21 -11.32
N GLY A 197 -1.77 -7.28 -10.41
CA GLY A 197 -1.03 -7.34 -9.16
C GLY A 197 -1.70 -6.55 -8.07
N MET A 198 -1.11 -6.61 -6.89
CA MET A 198 -1.44 -5.71 -5.80
C MET A 198 -0.14 -5.22 -5.20
N THR A 199 -0.10 -3.92 -4.89
CA THR A 199 0.92 -3.30 -4.06
C THR A 199 0.28 -2.42 -3.00
N ILE A 200 1.10 -1.93 -2.09
CA ILE A 200 0.73 -0.99 -1.03
C ILE A 200 1.87 0.04 -0.97
N GLY A 201 1.60 1.28 -1.38
CA GLY A 201 2.61 2.32 -1.32
C GLY A 201 2.17 3.66 -1.91
N PRO A 202 3.05 4.68 -1.81
CA PRO A 202 2.92 5.96 -2.49
C PRO A 202 2.87 5.84 -4.03
N VAL A 203 2.52 6.95 -4.68
CA VAL A 203 2.42 7.12 -6.15
C VAL A 203 3.57 6.42 -6.90
N ARG A 204 4.82 6.65 -6.47
CA ARG A 204 6.02 6.14 -7.14
C ARG A 204 6.08 4.61 -7.18
N ASP A 205 5.62 3.93 -6.13
CA ASP A 205 5.74 2.48 -5.99
C ASP A 205 4.65 1.75 -6.80
N VAL A 206 3.45 2.33 -6.85
CA VAL A 206 2.36 1.88 -7.73
C VAL A 206 2.74 2.09 -9.21
N ARG A 207 3.37 3.23 -9.52
CA ARG A 207 3.88 3.54 -10.86
C ARG A 207 4.98 2.56 -11.28
N ALA A 208 5.98 2.31 -10.43
CA ALA A 208 7.04 1.34 -10.72
C ALA A 208 6.50 -0.09 -10.94
N ALA A 209 5.50 -0.51 -10.16
CA ALA A 209 4.84 -1.80 -10.38
C ALA A 209 4.03 -1.85 -11.70
N ALA A 210 3.40 -0.74 -12.09
CA ALA A 210 2.56 -0.66 -13.30
C ALA A 210 3.38 -0.54 -14.59
N GLU A 211 4.39 0.34 -14.61
CA GLU A 211 5.10 0.79 -15.80
C GLU A 211 6.44 0.07 -15.97
N ASP A 212 7.28 0.02 -14.92
CA ASP A 212 8.63 -0.55 -14.99
C ASP A 212 8.62 -2.08 -14.88
N LEU A 213 7.86 -2.63 -13.91
CA LEU A 213 7.64 -4.08 -13.78
C LEU A 213 6.59 -4.61 -14.79
N GLY A 214 5.84 -3.71 -15.43
CA GLY A 214 4.89 -4.02 -16.50
C GLY A 214 3.55 -4.61 -16.05
N VAL A 215 3.17 -4.48 -14.77
CA VAL A 215 1.93 -5.05 -14.23
C VAL A 215 0.76 -4.09 -14.45
N THR A 216 0.26 -4.00 -15.69
CA THR A 216 -0.73 -3.00 -16.14
C THR A 216 -1.95 -2.84 -15.24
N ASP A 217 -2.46 -3.96 -14.71
CA ASP A 217 -3.65 -4.07 -13.87
C ASP A 217 -3.27 -4.18 -12.38
N VAL A 218 -2.14 -3.59 -11.95
CA VAL A 218 -1.78 -3.49 -10.52
C VAL A 218 -2.76 -2.58 -9.78
N VAL A 219 -3.20 -3.01 -8.60
CA VAL A 219 -4.04 -2.22 -7.72
C VAL A 219 -3.26 -1.71 -6.51
N ASN A 220 -3.53 -0.47 -6.08
CA ASN A 220 -3.09 -0.01 -4.77
C ASN A 220 -4.13 -0.44 -3.73
N ALA A 221 -3.68 -0.91 -2.57
CA ALA A 221 -4.54 -1.36 -1.48
C ALA A 221 -4.20 -0.62 -0.18
N TYR A 222 -5.21 -0.37 0.63
CA TYR A 222 -5.08 0.19 1.97
C TYR A 222 -5.60 -0.80 3.01
N GLY A 223 -4.87 -0.99 4.10
CA GLY A 223 -5.28 -1.82 5.23
C GLY A 223 -4.19 -2.07 6.27
N SER A 224 -4.62 -2.66 7.38
CA SER A 224 -3.80 -3.14 8.50
C SER A 224 -4.28 -4.54 8.94
N THR A 225 -3.55 -5.16 9.86
CA THR A 225 -3.90 -6.48 10.44
C THR A 225 -5.29 -6.50 11.06
N GLU A 226 -5.68 -5.42 11.73
CA GLU A 226 -6.95 -5.26 12.44
C GLU A 226 -8.16 -5.15 11.50
N VAL A 227 -7.94 -4.79 10.23
CA VAL A 227 -8.97 -4.69 9.18
C VAL A 227 -8.85 -5.83 8.17
N TYR A 228 -8.63 -7.06 8.66
CA TYR A 228 -8.48 -8.29 7.85
C TYR A 228 -7.31 -8.26 6.84
N GLY A 229 -6.41 -7.27 6.93
CA GLY A 229 -5.31 -7.04 6.00
C GLY A 229 -5.64 -6.09 4.83
N GLY A 230 -6.90 -5.72 4.63
CA GLY A 230 -7.33 -4.86 3.53
C GLY A 230 -8.72 -4.27 3.78
N ALA A 231 -8.82 -2.94 3.72
CA ALA A 231 -10.05 -2.17 3.91
C ALA A 231 -10.54 -1.50 2.62
N ALA A 232 -9.64 -1.00 1.77
CA ALA A 232 -9.95 -0.39 0.47
C ALA A 232 -8.96 -0.82 -0.62
N VAL A 233 -9.40 -0.76 -1.88
CA VAL A 233 -8.57 -1.09 -3.04
C VAL A 233 -9.01 -0.32 -4.30
N THR A 234 -8.04 0.08 -5.13
CA THR A 234 -8.34 0.66 -6.45
C THR A 234 -8.84 -0.42 -7.42
N PRO A 235 -9.97 -0.23 -8.14
CA PRO A 235 -10.34 -1.11 -9.24
C PRO A 235 -9.26 -1.17 -10.34
N TYR A 236 -8.92 -2.39 -10.77
CA TYR A 236 -7.83 -2.65 -11.72
C TYR A 236 -8.07 -2.08 -13.13
N ASP A 237 -9.33 -1.85 -13.49
CA ASP A 237 -9.79 -1.31 -14.76
C ASP A 237 -9.88 0.22 -14.77
N TRP A 238 -9.53 0.89 -13.66
CA TRP A 238 -9.37 2.34 -13.64
C TRP A 238 -8.11 2.78 -14.41
N PRO A 239 -8.14 3.99 -15.02
CA PRO A 239 -6.94 4.63 -15.55
C PRO A 239 -5.85 4.69 -14.48
N LEU A 240 -4.59 4.46 -14.86
CA LEU A 240 -3.46 4.41 -13.92
C LEU A 240 -3.42 5.67 -13.06
N GLU A 241 -3.53 6.87 -13.64
CA GLU A 241 -3.52 8.14 -12.89
C GLU A 241 -4.61 8.23 -11.80
N ARG A 242 -5.77 7.57 -11.95
CA ARG A 242 -6.79 7.48 -10.88
C ARG A 242 -6.36 6.50 -9.78
N ARG A 243 -5.73 5.37 -10.15
CA ARG A 243 -5.14 4.40 -9.19
C ARG A 243 -3.91 4.94 -8.45
N LEU A 244 -3.24 5.96 -9.00
CA LEU A 244 -2.14 6.66 -8.36
C LEU A 244 -2.64 7.73 -7.39
N ALA A 245 -3.79 8.34 -7.66
CA ALA A 245 -4.33 9.44 -6.85
C ALA A 245 -5.03 9.00 -5.56
N SER A 246 -5.49 7.74 -5.46
CA SER A 246 -6.24 7.26 -4.30
C SER A 246 -6.00 5.79 -3.98
N GLN A 247 -6.44 5.38 -2.79
CA GLN A 247 -6.43 3.99 -2.32
C GLN A 247 -7.73 3.26 -2.72
N GLY A 248 -8.54 3.88 -3.59
CA GLY A 248 -9.74 3.31 -4.18
C GLY A 248 -10.92 3.18 -3.22
N LEU A 249 -11.78 2.20 -3.49
CA LEU A 249 -13.07 2.06 -2.81
C LEU A 249 -12.98 1.05 -1.67
N PRO A 250 -13.79 1.21 -0.59
CA PRO A 250 -13.96 0.19 0.44
C PRO A 250 -14.31 -1.18 -0.14
N LEU A 251 -13.67 -2.23 0.40
CA LEU A 251 -13.92 -3.60 -0.02
C LEU A 251 -15.34 -4.06 0.35
N PRO A 252 -15.94 -5.01 -0.39
CA PRO A 252 -17.27 -5.53 -0.05
C PRO A 252 -17.33 -6.10 1.37
N GLY A 253 -18.21 -5.53 2.21
CA GLY A 253 -18.34 -5.89 3.62
C GLY A 253 -17.49 -5.03 4.57
N MET A 254 -16.73 -4.06 4.05
CA MET A 254 -16.07 -2.99 4.80
C MET A 254 -16.82 -1.67 4.65
N THR A 255 -16.79 -0.86 5.70
CA THR A 255 -17.19 0.55 5.68
C THR A 255 -16.01 1.37 6.19
N VAL A 256 -15.52 2.31 5.40
CA VAL A 256 -14.53 3.32 5.85
C VAL A 256 -15.30 4.61 6.15
N THR A 257 -15.00 5.25 7.27
CA THR A 257 -15.53 6.57 7.64
C THR A 257 -14.43 7.49 8.17
N VAL A 258 -14.56 8.79 7.95
CA VAL A 258 -13.63 9.80 8.44
C VAL A 258 -14.22 10.45 9.68
N ARG A 259 -13.43 10.62 10.75
CA ARG A 259 -13.88 11.22 12.01
C ARG A 259 -12.96 12.32 12.50
N ASP A 260 -13.52 13.29 13.21
CA ASP A 260 -12.75 14.26 13.96
C ASP A 260 -11.99 13.53 15.11
N PRO A 261 -10.65 13.62 15.20
CA PRO A 261 -9.89 12.88 16.20
C PRO A 261 -10.14 13.32 17.67
N ALA A 262 -10.70 14.52 17.88
CA ALA A 262 -10.94 15.11 19.19
C ALA A 262 -12.39 14.91 19.68
N THR A 263 -13.39 14.92 18.80
CA THR A 263 -14.80 14.69 19.16
C THR A 263 -15.29 13.27 18.85
N GLY A 264 -14.70 12.58 17.87
CA GLY A 264 -15.17 11.30 17.35
C GLY A 264 -16.35 11.38 16.37
N ASP A 265 -16.82 12.59 16.06
CA ASP A 265 -17.93 12.82 15.12
C ASP A 265 -17.50 12.52 13.68
N LEU A 266 -18.47 12.14 12.85
CA LEU A 266 -18.25 11.91 11.41
C LEU A 266 -18.00 13.23 10.68
N LEU A 267 -16.92 13.29 9.90
CA LEU A 267 -16.60 14.44 9.06
C LEU A 267 -17.30 14.37 7.68
N PRO A 268 -17.60 15.51 7.06
CA PRO A 268 -18.05 15.60 5.68
C PRO A 268 -17.06 15.02 4.65
N VAL A 269 -17.57 14.77 3.44
CA VAL A 269 -16.76 14.45 2.26
C VAL A 269 -15.74 15.56 2.00
N GLY A 270 -14.49 15.17 1.72
CA GLY A 270 -13.37 16.07 1.46
C GLY A 270 -12.65 16.62 2.70
N GLU A 271 -13.18 16.43 3.91
CA GLU A 271 -12.52 16.86 5.14
C GLU A 271 -11.55 15.79 5.68
N ILE A 272 -10.38 16.23 6.15
CA ILE A 272 -9.32 15.35 6.66
C ILE A 272 -9.55 15.05 8.14
N GLY A 273 -9.63 13.77 8.49
CA GLY A 273 -9.72 13.30 9.87
C GLY A 273 -9.16 11.89 10.05
N GLU A 274 -9.39 11.30 11.22
CA GLU A 274 -9.01 9.90 11.49
C GLU A 274 -9.87 8.94 10.67
N LEU A 275 -9.22 8.05 9.94
CA LEU A 275 -9.86 6.95 9.24
C LEU A 275 -10.29 5.89 10.26
N THR A 276 -11.55 5.51 10.22
CA THR A 276 -12.12 4.42 11.02
C THR A 276 -12.78 3.40 10.11
N VAL A 277 -12.64 2.12 10.45
CA VAL A 277 -13.09 1.01 9.60
C VAL A 277 -14.01 0.08 10.38
N ALA A 278 -15.18 -0.20 9.83
CA ALA A 278 -16.14 -1.17 10.36
C ALA A 278 -16.39 -2.30 9.35
N GLY A 279 -16.93 -3.43 9.83
CA GLY A 279 -17.23 -4.60 8.99
C GLY A 279 -16.36 -5.80 9.33
N HIS A 280 -15.51 -6.24 8.41
CA HIS A 280 -14.58 -7.37 8.62
C HIS A 280 -13.32 -6.97 9.43
N VAL A 281 -13.53 -6.38 10.60
CA VAL A 281 -12.46 -6.05 11.56
C VAL A 281 -12.22 -7.18 12.57
N THR A 282 -11.07 -7.17 13.24
CA THR A 282 -10.78 -8.09 14.35
C THR A 282 -11.69 -7.81 15.54
N THR A 283 -11.86 -8.79 16.42
CA THR A 283 -12.65 -8.65 17.66
C THR A 283 -11.85 -8.02 18.81
N GLY A 284 -10.71 -7.38 18.52
CA GLY A 284 -9.76 -6.87 19.51
C GLY A 284 -8.46 -7.67 19.65
N TYR A 285 -7.64 -7.24 20.60
CA TYR A 285 -6.31 -7.81 20.89
C TYR A 285 -6.39 -8.91 21.96
N LEU A 286 -5.75 -10.05 21.69
CA LEU A 286 -5.81 -11.22 22.56
C LEU A 286 -5.27 -10.93 23.97
N GLY A 287 -6.12 -11.07 24.98
CA GLY A 287 -5.75 -10.86 26.38
C GLY A 287 -5.54 -9.39 26.77
N GLN A 288 -5.84 -8.43 25.89
CA GLN A 288 -5.60 -7.00 26.11
C GLN A 288 -6.91 -6.19 25.96
N PRO A 289 -7.81 -6.26 26.95
CA PRO A 289 -9.11 -5.57 26.89
C PRO A 289 -8.97 -4.04 26.87
N GLU A 290 -7.99 -3.47 27.57
CA GLU A 290 -7.76 -2.02 27.60
C GLU A 290 -7.26 -1.50 26.24
N ALA A 291 -6.27 -2.17 25.63
CA ALA A 291 -5.80 -1.83 24.28
C ALA A 291 -6.92 -2.02 23.23
N THR A 292 -7.79 -3.02 23.42
CA THR A 292 -8.97 -3.22 22.57
C THR A 292 -9.95 -2.06 22.72
N ALA A 293 -10.28 -1.64 23.95
CA ALA A 293 -11.17 -0.51 24.18
C ALA A 293 -10.60 0.83 23.67
N ALA A 294 -9.27 1.01 23.67
CA ALA A 294 -8.63 2.20 23.12
C ALA A 294 -8.61 2.22 21.57
N ALA A 295 -8.51 1.06 20.93
CA ALA A 295 -8.34 0.93 19.48
C ALA A 295 -9.66 0.83 18.70
N PHE A 296 -10.81 0.77 19.36
CA PHE A 296 -12.13 0.70 18.73
C PHE A 296 -13.04 1.79 19.28
N ALA A 297 -13.82 2.42 18.41
CA ALA A 297 -14.86 3.37 18.80
C ALA A 297 -16.07 2.65 19.41
N ASP A 298 -16.97 3.40 20.06
CA ASP A 298 -18.16 2.87 20.74
C ASP A 298 -19.11 2.06 19.82
N ASP A 299 -19.09 2.31 18.52
CA ASP A 299 -19.86 1.57 17.51
C ASP A 299 -19.14 0.34 16.94
N GLY A 300 -17.94 0.03 17.44
CA GLY A 300 -17.11 -1.09 17.01
C GLY A 300 -16.28 -0.83 15.75
N ALA A 301 -16.21 0.41 15.25
CA ALA A 301 -15.26 0.76 14.19
C ALA A 301 -13.82 0.79 14.74
N PHE A 302 -12.90 0.12 14.07
CA PHE A 302 -11.47 0.17 14.38
C PHE A 302 -10.89 1.56 14.07
N ARG A 303 -10.17 2.14 15.03
CA ARG A 303 -9.43 3.40 14.91
C ARG A 303 -8.04 3.13 14.35
N THR A 304 -7.80 3.57 13.12
CA THR A 304 -6.59 3.18 12.39
C THR A 304 -5.33 3.93 12.82
N GLY A 305 -5.49 5.10 13.47
CA GLY A 305 -4.43 6.08 13.65
C GLY A 305 -3.96 6.75 12.36
N ASP A 306 -4.62 6.48 11.22
CA ASP A 306 -4.34 7.08 9.93
C ASP A 306 -5.23 8.30 9.69
N LEU A 307 -4.66 9.34 9.09
CA LEU A 307 -5.40 10.50 8.61
C LEU A 307 -5.69 10.36 7.11
N GLY A 308 -6.88 10.79 6.71
CA GLY A 308 -7.32 10.80 5.33
C GLY A 308 -8.67 11.44 5.15
N PHE A 309 -9.18 11.40 3.93
CA PHE A 309 -10.54 11.85 3.58
C PHE A 309 -11.19 10.88 2.58
N LEU A 310 -12.51 10.99 2.44
CA LEU A 310 -13.27 10.38 1.35
C LEU A 310 -13.68 11.47 0.35
N ASP A 311 -13.56 11.23 -0.96
CA ASP A 311 -14.04 12.16 -1.98
C ASP A 311 -15.51 11.93 -2.37
N GLU A 312 -16.02 12.71 -3.34
CA GLU A 312 -17.41 12.65 -3.80
C GLU A 312 -17.80 11.32 -4.46
N ASP A 313 -16.82 10.59 -5.02
CA ASP A 313 -16.99 9.23 -5.58
C ASP A 313 -16.86 8.14 -4.49
N GLY A 314 -16.50 8.52 -3.26
CA GLY A 314 -16.30 7.63 -2.12
C GLY A 314 -14.93 6.97 -2.08
N GLU A 315 -13.94 7.51 -2.79
CA GLU A 315 -12.58 7.00 -2.78
C GLU A 315 -11.82 7.42 -1.53
N LEU A 316 -10.96 6.52 -1.05
CA LEU A 316 -10.10 6.77 0.09
C LEU A 316 -8.82 7.49 -0.32
N HIS A 317 -8.61 8.67 0.23
CA HIS A 317 -7.38 9.44 0.11
C HIS A 317 -6.64 9.41 1.45
N PHE A 318 -5.55 8.64 1.51
CA PHE A 318 -4.69 8.55 2.70
C PHE A 318 -3.69 9.72 2.70
N VAL A 319 -3.60 10.42 3.82
CA VAL A 319 -2.76 11.62 3.99
C VAL A 319 -1.48 11.30 4.79
N GLY A 320 -1.54 10.40 5.77
CA GLY A 320 -0.40 10.04 6.63
C GLY A 320 -0.86 9.40 7.94
N ARG A 321 0.06 9.08 8.85
CA ARG A 321 -0.30 8.62 10.21
C ARG A 321 -0.43 9.81 11.15
N ALA A 322 -1.43 9.81 12.02
CA ALA A 322 -1.59 10.85 13.04
C ALA A 322 -0.38 10.96 13.98
N SER A 323 0.30 9.84 14.24
CA SER A 323 1.56 9.76 15.02
C SER A 323 2.75 10.46 14.37
N ASP A 324 2.71 10.67 13.05
CA ASP A 324 3.86 11.10 12.24
C ASP A 324 3.72 12.56 11.79
N MET A 325 2.58 13.21 12.06
CA MET A 325 2.29 14.58 11.63
C MET A 325 3.21 15.61 12.30
N ILE A 326 3.78 16.50 11.49
CA ILE A 326 4.68 17.57 11.96
C ILE A 326 3.85 18.84 12.15
N ARG A 327 4.00 19.52 13.30
CA ARG A 327 3.22 20.71 13.66
C ARG A 327 3.98 22.01 13.40
N ILE A 328 4.10 22.38 12.12
CA ILE A 328 4.85 23.55 11.68
C ILE A 328 3.98 24.81 11.79
N GLY A 329 4.35 25.74 12.67
CA GLY A 329 3.60 27.00 12.84
C GLY A 329 2.13 26.81 13.25
N GLY A 330 1.80 25.72 13.94
CA GLY A 330 0.44 25.35 14.30
C GLY A 330 -0.36 24.59 13.23
N ILE A 331 0.20 24.40 12.03
CA ILE A 331 -0.40 23.64 10.92
C ILE A 331 0.08 22.19 10.98
N ASN A 332 -0.83 21.22 10.82
CA ASN A 332 -0.47 19.81 10.65
C ASN A 332 0.05 19.58 9.23
N VAL A 333 1.31 19.20 9.10
CA VAL A 333 1.99 18.88 7.84
C VAL A 333 2.24 17.38 7.78
N SER A 334 1.79 16.73 6.70
CA SER A 334 2.11 15.32 6.47
C SER A 334 3.54 15.21 5.96
N PRO A 335 4.41 14.39 6.60
CA PRO A 335 5.71 14.04 6.02
C PRO A 335 5.55 13.37 4.66
N LEU A 336 4.53 12.53 4.51
CA LEU A 336 4.33 11.68 3.33
C LEU A 336 4.13 12.50 2.05
N GLU A 337 3.38 13.61 2.12
CA GLU A 337 3.18 14.50 0.97
C GLU A 337 4.52 15.08 0.46
N VAL A 338 5.42 15.42 1.39
CA VAL A 338 6.74 15.98 1.07
C VAL A 338 7.69 14.89 0.58
N GLU A 339 7.61 13.69 1.16
CA GLU A 339 8.33 12.49 0.72
C GLU A 339 7.91 12.06 -0.69
N GLU A 340 6.62 12.02 -1.00
CA GLU A 340 6.11 11.71 -2.35
C GLU A 340 6.60 12.75 -3.35
N PHE A 341 6.53 14.04 -3.01
CA PHE A 341 6.99 15.11 -3.90
C PHE A 341 8.50 15.05 -4.19
N LEU A 342 9.32 14.79 -3.16
CA LEU A 342 10.78 14.62 -3.28
C LEU A 342 11.15 13.32 -4.01
N GLY A 343 10.43 12.23 -3.74
CA GLY A 343 10.62 10.91 -4.36
C GLY A 343 10.24 10.82 -5.84
N LEU A 344 9.78 11.92 -6.45
CA LEU A 344 9.60 12.10 -7.90
C LEU A 344 10.83 12.75 -8.58
N HIS A 345 11.96 12.85 -7.89
CA HIS A 345 13.23 13.31 -8.46
C HIS A 345 14.07 12.13 -8.94
N GLU A 346 14.71 12.22 -10.11
CA GLU A 346 15.38 11.06 -10.72
C GLU A 346 16.60 10.58 -9.91
N ASP A 347 17.32 11.49 -9.25
CA ASP A 347 18.44 11.16 -8.35
C ASP A 347 18.02 10.79 -6.91
N VAL A 348 16.73 10.64 -6.60
CA VAL A 348 16.24 10.27 -5.25
C VAL A 348 15.75 8.83 -5.22
N ALA A 349 16.51 7.94 -4.56
CA ALA A 349 16.09 6.56 -4.35
C ALA A 349 15.07 6.45 -3.21
N GLU A 350 15.35 7.08 -2.07
CA GLU A 350 14.51 7.02 -0.87
C GLU A 350 14.50 8.37 -0.15
N VAL A 351 13.39 8.67 0.51
CA VAL A 351 13.25 9.88 1.32
C VAL A 351 12.38 9.61 2.55
N LEU A 352 12.79 10.18 3.68
CA LEU A 352 12.01 10.24 4.91
C LEU A 352 12.05 11.66 5.46
N VAL A 353 10.88 12.21 5.77
CA VAL A 353 10.73 13.54 6.37
C VAL A 353 10.38 13.36 7.85
N VAL A 354 11.06 14.12 8.70
CA VAL A 354 11.00 13.97 10.17
C VAL A 354 10.84 15.35 10.79
N GLY A 355 9.89 15.47 11.72
CA GLY A 355 9.74 16.67 12.53
C GLY A 355 10.82 16.76 13.60
N THR A 356 11.34 17.96 13.83
CA THR A 356 12.22 18.24 14.97
C THR A 356 11.86 19.57 15.61
N GLU A 357 12.09 19.69 16.91
CA GLU A 357 11.72 20.86 17.69
C GLU A 357 12.58 22.07 17.30
N ASP A 358 11.93 23.23 17.13
CA ASP A 358 12.57 24.52 16.93
C ASP A 358 12.07 25.53 17.98
N PRO A 359 12.98 26.14 18.78
CA PRO A 359 12.60 27.06 19.84
C PRO A 359 11.76 28.28 19.42
N GLY A 360 11.79 28.68 18.14
CA GLY A 360 11.04 29.83 17.62
C GLY A 360 9.80 29.47 16.78
N ARG A 361 9.74 28.25 16.22
CA ARG A 361 8.72 27.83 15.23
C ARG A 361 7.88 26.63 15.67
N GLY A 362 8.16 26.07 16.85
CA GLY A 362 7.53 24.86 17.36
C GLY A 362 8.21 23.63 16.78
N GLN A 363 7.81 23.23 15.57
CA GLN A 363 8.50 22.18 14.82
C GLN A 363 8.88 22.64 13.42
N VAL A 364 9.96 22.05 12.90
CA VAL A 364 10.40 22.16 11.51
C VAL A 364 10.60 20.77 10.90
N ALA A 365 10.42 20.65 9.59
CA ALA A 365 10.66 19.40 8.86
C ALA A 365 12.13 19.31 8.39
N ILE A 366 12.75 18.14 8.60
CA ILE A 366 14.04 17.74 8.05
C ILE A 366 13.81 16.57 7.10
N ALA A 367 14.27 16.67 5.86
CA ALA A 367 14.23 15.57 4.89
C ALA A 367 15.57 14.83 4.85
N PHE A 368 15.56 13.52 5.03
CA PHE A 368 16.68 12.62 4.81
C PHE A 368 16.50 11.93 3.46
N VAL A 369 17.52 11.99 2.61
CA VAL A 369 17.48 11.50 1.23
C VAL A 369 18.62 10.52 0.98
N ALA A 370 18.26 9.30 0.57
CA ALA A 370 19.19 8.39 -0.10
C ALA A 370 19.19 8.71 -1.60
N ALA A 371 20.36 9.05 -2.13
CA ALA A 371 20.53 9.36 -3.54
C ALA A 371 20.65 8.09 -4.39
N VAL A 372 20.40 8.19 -5.69
CA VAL A 372 20.73 7.12 -6.63
C VAL A 372 22.26 7.07 -6.83
N GLY A 373 22.85 5.93 -6.45
CA GLY A 373 24.31 5.74 -6.47
C GLY A 373 25.04 6.46 -5.34
N THR A 374 26.36 6.64 -5.48
CA THR A 374 27.23 7.20 -4.43
C THR A 374 27.78 8.56 -4.86
N PRO A 375 27.04 9.67 -4.66
CA PRO A 375 27.51 11.00 -5.02
C PRO A 375 28.71 11.43 -4.16
N ASP A 376 29.63 12.18 -4.74
CA ASP A 376 30.66 12.88 -3.96
C ASP A 376 30.06 14.05 -3.17
N ASP A 377 30.87 14.63 -2.27
CA ASP A 377 30.43 15.72 -1.40
C ASP A 377 29.94 16.98 -2.14
N ALA A 378 30.41 17.22 -3.38
CA ALA A 378 29.99 18.36 -4.18
C ALA A 378 28.63 18.08 -4.85
N ALA A 379 28.47 16.90 -5.47
CA ALA A 379 27.21 16.44 -6.03
C ALA A 379 26.11 16.35 -4.96
N ARG A 380 26.45 15.83 -3.77
CA ARG A 380 25.57 15.71 -2.61
C ARG A 380 24.98 17.07 -2.18
N ARG A 381 25.81 18.11 -2.06
CA ARG A 381 25.37 19.48 -1.74
C ARG A 381 24.55 20.12 -2.87
N GLY A 382 24.91 19.86 -4.13
CA GLY A 382 24.13 20.31 -5.29
C GLY A 382 22.70 19.77 -5.25
N LEU A 383 22.54 18.47 -4.97
CA LEU A 383 21.23 17.83 -4.86
C LEU A 383 20.44 18.35 -3.63
N GLU A 384 21.09 18.61 -2.50
CA GLU A 384 20.44 19.26 -1.33
C GLU A 384 19.81 20.62 -1.71
N GLU A 385 20.52 21.45 -2.47
CA GLU A 385 20.06 22.78 -2.90
C GLU A 385 18.99 22.71 -4.01
N GLU A 386 19.15 21.80 -4.98
CA GLU A 386 18.17 21.56 -6.06
C GLU A 386 16.83 21.09 -5.50
N LEU A 387 16.83 20.06 -4.65
CA LEU A 387 15.62 19.53 -4.04
C LEU A 387 14.92 20.57 -3.17
N LEU A 388 15.68 21.39 -2.43
CA LEU A 388 15.12 22.45 -1.59
C LEU A 388 14.51 23.59 -2.41
N THR A 389 15.13 23.95 -3.54
CA THR A 389 14.58 24.92 -4.50
C THR A 389 13.31 24.37 -5.15
N ARG A 390 13.32 23.13 -5.62
CA ARG A 390 12.15 22.43 -6.16
C ARG A 390 10.97 22.39 -5.19
N CYS A 391 11.23 22.21 -3.88
CA CYS A 391 10.21 22.32 -2.84
C CYS A 391 9.65 23.74 -2.72
N ARG A 392 10.50 24.78 -2.69
CA ARG A 392 10.08 26.19 -2.60
C ARG A 392 9.20 26.63 -3.79
N ASP A 393 9.47 26.10 -4.98
CA ASP A 393 8.75 26.46 -6.20
C ASP A 393 7.37 25.81 -6.35
N ARG A 394 7.11 24.70 -5.63
CA ARG A 394 5.93 23.84 -5.87
C ARG A 394 5.09 23.54 -4.64
N LEU A 395 5.66 23.63 -3.43
CA LEU A 395 4.95 23.39 -2.18
C LEU A 395 4.58 24.70 -1.49
N ALA A 396 3.53 24.69 -0.68
CA ALA A 396 3.25 25.80 0.22
C ALA A 396 4.41 25.96 1.24
N GLY A 397 4.80 27.19 1.55
CA GLY A 397 6.03 27.47 2.31
C GLY A 397 6.17 26.74 3.66
N TYR A 398 5.06 26.45 4.34
CA TYR A 398 5.04 25.69 5.60
C TYR A 398 5.27 24.18 5.44
N LYS A 399 5.23 23.64 4.21
CA LYS A 399 5.55 22.23 3.87
C LYS A 399 6.99 22.05 3.38
N VAL A 400 7.69 23.13 3.07
CA VAL A 400 9.09 23.08 2.61
C VAL A 400 9.97 22.61 3.77
N PRO A 401 10.80 21.56 3.60
CA PRO A 401 11.78 21.17 4.62
C PRO A 401 12.69 22.35 4.98
N ALA A 402 12.92 22.57 6.27
CA ALA A 402 13.87 23.58 6.73
C ALA A 402 15.32 23.17 6.41
N ARG A 403 15.57 21.86 6.27
CA ARG A 403 16.82 21.30 5.76
C ARG A 403 16.54 20.01 4.98
N ILE A 404 17.32 19.78 3.93
CA ILE A 404 17.48 18.49 3.27
C ILE A 404 18.89 17.99 3.59
N VAL A 405 19.00 16.71 3.93
CA VAL A 405 20.26 16.00 4.17
C VAL A 405 20.31 14.86 3.17
N VAL A 406 21.13 15.02 2.13
CA VAL A 406 21.44 13.92 1.21
C VAL A 406 22.63 13.18 1.80
N GLY A 407 22.51 11.86 1.97
CA GLY A 407 23.60 11.01 2.43
C GLY A 407 23.20 10.00 3.50
N THR A 408 22.74 8.85 3.04
CA THR A 408 22.74 7.54 3.71
C THR A 408 22.62 6.52 2.59
N ASP A 409 23.48 5.50 2.54
CA ASP A 409 23.40 4.49 1.46
C ASP A 409 22.08 3.67 1.53
N GLU A 410 21.47 3.59 2.71
CA GLU A 410 20.10 3.09 2.93
C GLU A 410 19.40 3.91 4.03
N LEU A 411 18.10 4.20 3.90
CA LEU A 411 17.33 4.75 5.02
C LEU A 411 16.87 3.65 6.00
N PRO A 412 16.67 3.95 7.29
CA PRO A 412 16.33 2.96 8.29
C PRO A 412 14.99 2.25 8.00
N ARG A 413 15.00 0.92 8.16
CA ARG A 413 13.86 0.03 7.89
C ARG A 413 13.48 -0.81 9.11
N THR A 414 12.22 -1.23 9.17
CA THR A 414 11.72 -2.25 10.10
C THR A 414 12.26 -3.64 9.72
N PRO A 415 12.17 -4.66 10.60
CA PRO A 415 12.44 -6.05 10.23
C PRO A 415 11.57 -6.59 9.09
N THR A 416 10.44 -5.93 8.79
CA THR A 416 9.54 -6.22 7.66
C THR A 416 9.87 -5.43 6.39
N GLY A 417 11.00 -4.70 6.37
CA GLY A 417 11.50 -3.95 5.22
C GLY A 417 10.81 -2.60 4.98
N LYS A 418 9.88 -2.16 5.83
CA LYS A 418 9.22 -0.84 5.68
C LYS A 418 10.14 0.27 6.20
N LEU A 419 10.19 1.41 5.54
CA LEU A 419 10.91 2.60 6.05
C LEU A 419 10.37 3.02 7.44
N THR A 420 11.24 3.50 8.33
CA THR A 420 10.86 3.93 9.69
C THR A 420 11.55 5.22 10.10
N ARG A 421 10.78 6.19 10.62
CA ARG A 421 11.26 7.50 11.05
C ARG A 421 11.87 7.49 12.46
N SER A 422 11.51 6.52 13.29
CA SER A 422 11.89 6.52 14.72
C SER A 422 13.41 6.61 14.97
N PRO A 423 14.31 5.93 14.23
CA PRO A 423 15.76 6.06 14.41
C PRO A 423 16.34 7.42 13.95
N LEU A 424 15.58 8.20 13.18
CA LEU A 424 16.04 9.48 12.61
C LEU A 424 15.78 10.68 13.52
N ALA A 425 15.04 10.54 14.63
CA ALA A 425 14.70 11.68 15.52
C ALA A 425 15.94 12.44 16.00
N ASP A 426 16.94 11.73 16.56
CA ASP A 426 18.19 12.34 17.00
C ASP A 426 19.04 12.86 15.83
N ALA A 427 18.93 12.23 14.65
CA ALA A 427 19.62 12.69 13.45
C ALA A 427 19.02 14.02 12.95
N ALA A 428 17.70 14.16 12.99
CA ALA A 428 16.97 15.39 12.64
C ALA A 428 17.36 16.53 13.59
N ALA A 429 17.38 16.27 14.90
CA ALA A 429 17.80 17.25 15.91
C ALA A 429 19.26 17.70 15.70
N ARG A 430 20.18 16.76 15.43
CA ARG A 430 21.58 17.10 15.10
C ARG A 430 21.70 17.90 13.78
N ALA A 431 20.96 17.50 12.74
CA ALA A 431 20.96 18.18 11.45
C ALA A 431 20.40 19.60 11.54
N TRP A 432 19.40 19.83 12.41
CA TRP A 432 18.86 21.16 12.68
C TRP A 432 19.84 22.01 13.49
N ALA A 433 20.36 21.49 14.61
CA ALA A 433 21.33 22.19 15.43
C ALA A 433 22.61 22.59 14.66
N ALA A 434 23.09 21.71 13.76
CA ALA A 434 24.23 21.99 12.88
C ALA A 434 23.92 22.94 11.71
N GLY A 435 22.67 23.39 11.55
CA GLY A 435 22.29 24.42 10.57
C GLY A 435 22.44 25.85 11.12
N GLY A 436 22.34 26.02 12.45
CA GLY A 436 22.28 27.31 13.11
C GLY A 436 20.91 28.00 12.96
N ALA A 437 20.48 28.72 14.01
CA ALA A 437 19.27 29.53 13.94
C ALA A 437 19.49 30.72 12.98
N ALA A 438 18.71 30.75 11.89
CA ALA A 438 18.67 31.80 10.88
C ALA A 438 17.25 32.39 10.74
#